data_AF-A0A6V7YC51-F1
#
_entry.id   AF-A0A6V7YC51-F1
#
_cell.length_a   1.000
_cell.length_b   1.000
_cell.length_c   1.000
_cell.angle_alpha   90.00
_cell.angle_beta   90.00
_cell.angle_gamma   90.00
#
_symmetry.space_group_name_H-M   'P 1'
#
loop_
_entity.id
_entity.type
_entity.pdbx_description
1 polymer ?
#
loop_
_entity_poly.entity_id
_entity_poly.type
_entity_poly.pdbx_seq_one_letter_code
_entity_poly.pdbx_strand_id
1 'polypeptide(L)'
;MSKKIKILFLFLLNFYLNFGFKNEKKYDEKKHLCLLENEQSSIYLSIYENVQKDSVLTVLPIIGIPFGDKQNIKLNILNGQQFVSLNNSNKQLILKQTIDRDTGLTNINVLIECVPLIKYLNQSSEYSENIFSLNINVFISIIDVNDNPPKFIKNGKFNINLHEELPIGTKINLDFKAVDNDQPGPNSHIRYKIIEAIHA
;
A
#
# COMPACT_ATOMS: atom_id res chain seq x y z
N MET A 1 38.52 60.55 7.93
CA MET A 1 37.38 61.50 7.98
C MET A 1 36.13 60.75 7.51
N SER A 2 35.38 60.07 8.36
CA SER A 2 34.31 60.60 9.24
C SER A 2 33.27 61.44 8.49
N LYS A 3 32.09 60.86 8.25
CA LYS A 3 30.80 61.47 8.57
C LYS A 3 29.90 60.42 9.22
N LYS A 4 29.67 60.59 10.52
CA LYS A 4 28.66 59.92 11.33
C LYS A 4 27.30 60.57 11.05
N ILE A 5 26.23 59.77 10.98
CA ILE A 5 24.87 60.24 11.25
C ILE A 5 24.33 59.39 12.42
N LYS A 6 24.12 60.07 13.54
CA LYS A 6 23.26 59.62 14.65
C LYS A 6 21.85 60.09 14.32
N ILE A 7 20.87 59.18 14.30
CA ILE A 7 19.47 59.55 14.53
C ILE A 7 18.96 58.77 15.74
N LEU A 8 18.29 59.53 16.58
CA LEU A 8 17.93 59.30 17.97
C LEU A 8 16.74 58.35 18.11
N PHE A 9 16.80 57.57 19.18
CA PHE A 9 15.85 56.57 19.65
C PHE A 9 14.57 57.22 20.22
N LEU A 10 13.50 56.41 20.34
CA LEU A 10 12.18 56.67 20.96
C LEU A 10 11.16 57.48 20.14
N PHE A 11 10.21 56.78 19.50
CA PHE A 11 8.75 56.97 19.67
C PHE A 11 7.91 55.95 18.86
N LEU A 12 8.26 54.65 18.91
CA LEU A 12 7.43 53.59 18.30
C LEU A 12 7.37 52.33 19.18
N LEU A 13 7.20 52.47 20.50
CA LEU A 13 6.91 51.34 21.37
C LEU A 13 5.53 51.38 22.05
N ASN A 14 4.70 52.38 21.77
CA ASN A 14 3.38 52.52 22.42
C ASN A 14 2.18 52.47 21.47
N PHE A 15 2.34 51.98 20.23
CA PHE A 15 1.20 51.71 19.35
C PHE A 15 0.91 50.21 19.13
N TYR A 16 1.81 49.31 19.57
CA TYR A 16 1.66 47.87 19.35
C TYR A 16 1.03 47.08 20.52
N LEU A 17 0.61 47.75 21.59
CA LEU A 17 0.02 47.08 22.77
C LEU A 17 -1.50 47.25 22.93
N ASN A 18 -2.19 47.92 21.99
CA ASN A 18 -3.65 48.15 22.08
C ASN A 18 -4.42 47.85 20.79
N PHE A 19 -4.03 46.81 20.05
CA PHE A 19 -4.97 46.11 19.18
C PHE A 19 -4.95 44.64 19.54
N GLY A 20 -5.79 44.31 20.52
CA GLY A 20 -6.16 42.94 20.81
C GLY A 20 -6.81 42.33 19.57
N PHE A 21 -6.05 41.54 18.82
CA PHE A 21 -6.60 40.49 17.98
C PHE A 21 -7.15 39.39 18.90
N LYS A 22 -8.28 39.66 19.56
CA LYS A 22 -9.20 38.61 19.98
C LYS A 22 -9.92 38.13 18.73
N ASN A 23 -9.24 37.28 17.98
CA ASN A 23 -9.83 36.37 17.01
C ASN A 23 -8.96 35.11 17.02
N GLU A 24 -8.96 34.40 18.14
CA GLU A 24 -8.83 32.94 18.09
C GLU A 24 -10.03 32.45 17.28
N LYS A 25 -9.84 32.32 15.96
CA LYS A 25 -10.64 31.37 15.19
C LYS A 25 -10.40 30.04 15.88
N LYS A 26 -11.38 29.60 16.67
CA LYS A 26 -11.46 28.23 17.18
C LYS A 26 -11.51 27.34 15.94
N TYR A 27 -10.34 26.93 15.47
CA TYR A 27 -10.19 26.04 14.33
C TYR A 27 -10.93 24.77 14.73
N ASP A 28 -11.96 24.40 13.96
CA ASP A 28 -12.83 23.29 14.34
C ASP A 28 -12.07 21.98 14.09
N GLU A 29 -11.34 21.50 15.11
CA GLU A 29 -10.57 20.25 15.10
C GLU A 29 -11.39 19.04 14.62
N LYS A 30 -12.72 19.15 14.63
CA LYS A 30 -13.68 18.13 14.21
C LYS A 30 -13.83 17.99 12.69
N LYS A 31 -13.43 19.00 11.90
CA LYS A 31 -13.58 18.98 10.43
C LYS A 31 -12.59 18.06 9.70
N HIS A 32 -11.62 17.50 10.42
CA HIS A 32 -10.56 16.66 9.86
C HIS A 32 -10.70 15.17 10.17
N LEU A 33 -11.72 14.74 10.94
CA LEU A 33 -11.94 13.32 11.22
C LEU A 33 -12.19 12.55 9.92
N CYS A 34 -11.74 11.29 9.89
CA CYS A 34 -11.83 10.40 8.73
C CYS A 34 -11.03 10.84 7.49
N LEU A 35 -10.28 11.95 7.53
CA LEU A 35 -9.31 12.29 6.50
C LEU A 35 -8.00 11.53 6.69
N LEU A 36 -7.22 11.40 5.63
CA LEU A 36 -5.86 10.87 5.72
C LEU A 36 -4.88 11.92 6.23
N GLU A 37 -3.98 11.54 7.13
CA GLU A 37 -2.96 12.42 7.73
C GLU A 37 -2.00 13.05 6.70
N ASN A 38 -1.88 12.41 5.53
CA ASN A 38 -1.03 12.83 4.43
C ASN A 38 -1.78 13.61 3.34
N GLU A 39 -3.01 14.05 3.60
CA GLU A 39 -3.89 14.79 2.67
C GLU A 39 -4.20 14.03 1.35
N GLN A 40 -3.93 12.72 1.29
CA GLN A 40 -4.30 11.90 0.15
C GLN A 40 -5.80 11.53 0.19
N SER A 41 -6.34 11.15 -0.97
CA SER A 41 -7.72 10.66 -1.09
C SER A 41 -7.83 9.13 -0.96
N SER A 42 -6.69 8.42 -0.97
CA SER A 42 -6.63 6.95 -0.92
C SER A 42 -5.25 6.51 -0.43
N ILE A 43 -5.17 5.28 0.08
CA ILE A 43 -3.95 4.68 0.60
C ILE A 43 -3.39 3.74 -0.48
N TYR A 44 -2.09 3.82 -0.75
CA TYR A 44 -1.40 2.94 -1.70
C TYR A 44 -0.33 2.15 -0.97
N LEU A 45 -0.34 0.82 -1.14
CA LEU A 45 0.60 -0.11 -0.54
C LEU A 45 1.14 -1.06 -1.61
N SER A 46 2.38 -1.47 -1.45
CA SER A 46 2.97 -2.56 -2.24
C SER A 46 3.52 -3.59 -1.26
N ILE A 47 3.12 -4.85 -1.44
CA ILE A 47 3.52 -5.96 -0.59
C ILE A 47 4.07 -7.06 -1.46
N TYR A 48 5.10 -7.76 -0.98
CA TYR A 48 5.54 -8.99 -1.64
C TYR A 48 4.46 -10.06 -1.51
N GLU A 49 4.41 -10.98 -2.46
CA GLU A 49 3.65 -12.22 -2.29
C GLU A 49 4.29 -13.12 -1.22
N ASN A 50 3.60 -14.21 -0.87
CA ASN A 50 4.02 -15.17 0.15
C ASN A 50 4.26 -14.58 1.55
N VAL A 51 3.84 -13.34 1.78
CA VAL A 51 3.83 -12.73 3.12
C VAL A 51 2.96 -13.58 4.05
N GLN A 52 3.52 -13.86 5.23
CA GLN A 52 2.88 -14.73 6.21
C GLN A 52 1.52 -14.18 6.63
N LYS A 53 0.55 -15.10 6.81
CA LYS A 53 -0.72 -14.81 7.46
C LYS A 53 -0.50 -14.09 8.81
N ASP A 54 -1.41 -13.19 9.13
CA ASP A 54 -1.45 -12.36 10.35
C ASP A 54 -0.34 -11.28 10.41
N SER A 55 0.41 -11.08 9.31
CA SER A 55 1.36 -9.97 9.18
C SER A 55 0.64 -8.62 9.14
N VAL A 56 1.18 -7.63 9.84
CA VAL A 56 0.73 -6.24 9.77
C VAL A 56 1.22 -5.62 8.47
N LEU A 57 0.30 -5.21 7.60
CA LEU A 57 0.63 -4.55 6.33
C LEU A 57 0.97 -3.08 6.52
N THR A 58 0.15 -2.37 7.30
CA THR A 58 0.36 -0.96 7.62
C THR A 58 -0.49 -0.54 8.82
N VAL A 59 -0.19 0.64 9.36
CA VAL A 59 -1.08 1.37 10.26
C VAL A 59 -1.82 2.41 9.43
N LEU A 60 -3.15 2.39 9.43
CA LEU A 60 -3.95 3.30 8.62
C LEU A 60 -3.78 4.74 9.12
N PRO A 61 -3.32 5.68 8.27
CA PRO A 61 -3.09 7.08 8.64
C PRO A 61 -4.41 7.86 8.60
N ILE A 62 -5.46 7.36 9.27
CA ILE A 62 -6.79 7.98 9.32
C ILE A 62 -6.91 8.81 10.59
N ILE A 63 -7.28 10.08 10.46
CA ILE A 63 -7.45 10.98 11.59
C ILE A 63 -8.68 10.56 12.43
N GLY A 64 -8.47 10.36 13.73
CA GLY A 64 -9.47 9.94 14.70
C GLY A 64 -9.04 8.73 15.53
N ILE A 65 -9.83 8.40 16.55
CA ILE A 65 -9.59 7.31 17.50
C ILE A 65 -10.73 6.28 17.30
N PRO A 66 -10.45 5.08 16.77
CA PRO A 66 -11.48 4.10 16.44
C PRO A 66 -11.93 3.21 17.60
N PHE A 67 -11.21 3.22 18.73
CA PHE A 67 -11.47 2.31 19.84
C PHE A 67 -11.08 2.93 21.20
N GLY A 68 -11.70 2.46 22.28
CA GLY A 68 -11.45 2.89 23.66
C GLY A 68 -12.33 4.06 24.13
N ASP A 69 -12.04 4.57 25.34
CA ASP A 69 -12.90 5.58 26.01
C ASP A 69 -13.00 6.90 25.24
N LYS A 70 -11.95 7.25 24.48
CA LYS A 70 -11.88 8.46 23.64
C LYS A 70 -12.30 8.22 22.19
N GLN A 71 -12.99 7.11 21.90
CA GLN A 71 -13.44 6.79 20.55
C GLN A 71 -14.28 7.93 19.96
N ASN A 72 -13.88 8.42 18.79
CA ASN A 72 -14.55 9.50 18.06
C ASN A 72 -14.74 9.18 16.55
N ILE A 73 -14.30 8.00 16.09
CA ILE A 73 -14.62 7.44 14.78
C ILE A 73 -14.95 5.95 14.92
N LYS A 74 -15.62 5.39 13.92
CA LYS A 74 -15.81 3.95 13.74
C LYS A 74 -15.28 3.59 12.35
N LEU A 75 -14.48 2.53 12.27
CA LEU A 75 -13.93 2.02 11.03
C LEU A 75 -14.55 0.65 10.71
N ASN A 76 -15.07 0.49 9.50
CA ASN A 76 -15.60 -0.76 8.98
C ASN A 76 -14.92 -1.09 7.65
N ILE A 77 -14.60 -2.36 7.41
CA ILE A 77 -14.21 -2.79 6.07
C ILE A 77 -15.49 -3.14 5.31
N LEU A 78 -15.74 -2.45 4.20
CA LEU A 78 -16.87 -2.71 3.29
C LEU A 78 -16.49 -3.68 2.16
N ASN A 79 -15.23 -3.68 1.72
CA ASN A 79 -14.70 -4.61 0.71
C ASN A 79 -13.28 -5.05 1.07
N GLY A 80 -12.92 -6.29 0.73
CA GLY A 80 -11.59 -6.86 0.94
C GLY A 80 -11.46 -7.71 2.21
N GLN A 81 -12.57 -8.01 2.92
CA GLN A 81 -12.59 -8.75 4.19
C GLN A 81 -12.07 -10.20 4.06
N GLN A 82 -12.05 -10.76 2.84
CA GLN A 82 -11.44 -12.07 2.58
C GLN A 82 -9.91 -12.04 2.71
N PHE A 83 -9.27 -10.91 2.37
CA PHE A 83 -7.83 -10.78 2.33
C PHE A 83 -7.27 -10.14 3.59
N VAL A 84 -7.98 -9.17 4.17
CA VAL A 84 -7.47 -8.35 5.28
C VAL A 84 -8.47 -8.26 6.44
N SER A 85 -7.92 -7.95 7.61
CA SER A 85 -8.66 -7.59 8.82
C SER A 85 -8.15 -6.26 9.36
N LEU A 86 -8.96 -5.58 10.17
CA LEU A 86 -8.62 -4.30 10.77
C LEU A 86 -8.60 -4.44 12.30
N ASN A 87 -7.46 -4.12 12.90
CA ASN A 87 -7.35 -3.94 14.33
C ASN A 87 -7.69 -2.48 14.68
N ASN A 88 -8.89 -2.26 15.21
CA ASN A 88 -9.37 -0.92 15.56
C ASN A 88 -8.64 -0.29 16.76
N SER A 89 -7.95 -1.06 17.60
CA SER A 89 -7.22 -0.51 18.75
C SER A 89 -6.01 0.32 18.35
N ASN A 90 -5.37 -0.06 17.25
CA ASN A 90 -4.10 0.52 16.78
C ASN A 90 -4.12 0.86 15.28
N LYS A 91 -5.29 0.79 14.62
CA LYS A 91 -5.50 1.04 13.20
C LYS A 91 -4.68 0.15 12.27
N GLN A 92 -4.24 -1.03 12.71
CA GLN A 92 -3.44 -1.92 11.87
C GLN A 92 -4.30 -2.67 10.87
N LEU A 93 -3.91 -2.61 9.60
CA LEU A 93 -4.44 -3.49 8.56
C LEU A 93 -3.60 -4.77 8.53
N ILE A 94 -4.23 -5.92 8.76
CA ILE A 94 -3.57 -7.20 8.98
C ILE A 94 -4.00 -8.18 7.89
N LEU A 95 -3.03 -8.89 7.32
CA LEU A 95 -3.26 -9.89 6.28
C LEU A 95 -3.87 -11.17 6.87
N LYS A 96 -4.96 -11.69 6.29
CA LYS A 96 -5.66 -12.88 6.80
C LYS A 96 -5.19 -14.20 6.19
N GLN A 97 -4.50 -14.13 5.06
CA GLN A 97 -4.05 -15.29 4.30
C GLN A 97 -2.78 -14.95 3.53
N THR A 98 -1.96 -15.96 3.23
CA THR A 98 -0.88 -15.79 2.26
C THR A 98 -1.48 -15.45 0.89
N ILE A 99 -0.81 -14.58 0.14
CA ILE A 99 -1.18 -14.23 -1.22
C ILE A 99 -0.11 -14.80 -2.14
N ASP A 100 -0.54 -15.59 -3.12
CA ASP A 100 0.29 -16.11 -4.21
C ASP A 100 -0.16 -15.36 -5.48
N ARG A 101 0.75 -14.56 -6.03
CA ARG A 101 0.53 -13.67 -7.16
C ARG A 101 0.41 -14.45 -8.46
N ASP A 102 1.08 -15.59 -8.57
CA ASP A 102 1.11 -16.44 -9.78
C ASP A 102 -0.20 -17.16 -10.03
N THR A 103 -1.10 -17.17 -9.03
CA THR A 103 -2.52 -17.50 -9.21
C THR A 103 -3.31 -16.45 -10.02
N GLY A 104 -2.71 -15.30 -10.31
CA GLY A 104 -3.28 -14.20 -11.10
C GLY A 104 -3.78 -13.00 -10.28
N LEU A 105 -3.71 -13.06 -8.94
CA LEU A 105 -4.12 -11.96 -8.07
C LEU A 105 -3.00 -10.91 -7.93
N THR A 106 -3.01 -9.91 -8.80
CA THR A 106 -1.97 -8.86 -8.84
C THR A 106 -2.27 -7.63 -7.98
N ASN A 107 -3.55 -7.40 -7.68
CA ASN A 107 -4.00 -6.22 -6.94
C ASN A 107 -5.20 -6.55 -6.06
N ILE A 108 -5.25 -5.94 -4.87
CA ILE A 108 -6.36 -6.02 -3.94
C ILE A 108 -6.86 -4.60 -3.66
N ASN A 109 -8.16 -4.38 -3.79
CA ASN A 109 -8.81 -3.14 -3.36
C ASN A 109 -9.59 -3.39 -2.07
N VAL A 110 -9.24 -2.65 -1.01
CA VAL A 110 -9.95 -2.67 0.27
C VAL A 110 -10.69 -1.36 0.42
N LEU A 111 -12.00 -1.43 0.69
CA LEU A 111 -12.82 -0.25 0.93
C LEU A 111 -13.08 -0.13 2.43
N ILE A 112 -12.66 0.98 3.02
CA ILE A 112 -12.84 1.27 4.43
C ILE A 112 -13.85 2.40 4.58
N GLU A 113 -14.92 2.13 5.31
CA GLU A 113 -15.86 3.16 5.76
C GLU A 113 -15.37 3.73 7.09
N CYS A 114 -15.24 5.06 7.14
CA CYS A 114 -15.02 5.80 8.36
C CYS A 114 -16.24 6.64 8.71
N VAL A 115 -16.74 6.42 9.93
CA VAL A 115 -17.93 7.09 10.45
C VAL A 115 -17.52 7.92 11.68
N PRO A 116 -17.60 9.26 11.63
CA PRO A 116 -17.32 10.10 12.79
C PRO A 116 -18.41 9.92 13.86
N LEU A 117 -17.99 9.68 15.11
CA LEU A 117 -18.89 9.55 16.26
C LEU A 117 -19.02 10.90 16.95
N ILE A 118 -20.10 11.60 16.62
CA ILE A 118 -20.41 12.89 17.21
C ILE A 118 -21.10 12.67 18.57
N LYS A 119 -20.34 12.34 19.62
CA LYS A 119 -20.89 12.16 20.98
C LYS A 119 -21.26 13.47 21.70
N TYR A 120 -20.88 14.63 21.17
CA TYR A 120 -20.91 15.91 21.91
C TYR A 120 -21.25 17.14 21.07
N LEU A 121 -22.25 17.09 20.18
CA LEU A 121 -22.67 18.32 19.49
C LEU A 121 -23.94 18.97 20.01
N ASN A 122 -24.87 18.26 20.63
CA ASN A 122 -26.10 18.90 21.06
C ASN A 122 -26.38 18.61 22.54
N GLN A 123 -26.25 19.63 23.40
CA GLN A 123 -26.97 19.72 24.67
C GLN A 123 -28.49 19.88 24.47
N SER A 124 -28.99 19.67 23.25
CA SER A 124 -30.39 19.42 22.95
C SER A 124 -30.53 17.98 22.49
N SER A 125 -31.36 17.25 23.21
CA SER A 125 -31.84 15.91 22.94
C SER A 125 -32.40 15.78 21.51
N GLU A 126 -31.54 15.57 20.53
CA GLU A 126 -31.94 15.06 19.22
C GLU A 126 -30.74 14.35 18.59
N TYR A 127 -30.91 13.03 18.45
CA TYR A 127 -29.93 12.05 18.03
C TYR A 127 -29.68 12.25 16.53
N SER A 128 -28.75 13.12 16.11
CA SER A 128 -28.31 13.11 14.71
C SER A 128 -27.37 11.93 14.50
N GLU A 129 -27.93 10.79 14.12
CA GLU A 129 -27.16 9.64 13.65
C GLU A 129 -26.30 10.08 12.45
N ASN A 130 -24.98 9.92 12.57
CA ASN A 130 -23.97 9.93 11.50
C ASN A 130 -24.29 10.80 10.27
N ILE A 131 -23.96 12.09 10.33
CA ILE A 131 -24.29 13.06 9.27
C ILE A 131 -23.49 12.80 7.96
N PHE A 132 -22.40 12.03 8.01
CA PHE A 132 -21.58 11.69 6.84
C PHE A 132 -20.68 10.48 7.17
N SER A 133 -20.53 9.54 6.22
CA SER A 133 -19.46 8.54 6.24
C SER A 133 -18.51 8.76 5.08
N LEU A 134 -17.22 8.53 5.31
CA LEU A 134 -16.19 8.67 4.28
C LEU A 134 -15.67 7.30 3.89
N ASN A 135 -15.67 7.04 2.58
CA ASN A 135 -15.14 5.82 2.02
C ASN A 135 -13.70 6.05 1.55
N ILE A 136 -12.78 5.27 2.09
CA ILE A 136 -11.34 5.34 1.84
C ILE A 136 -10.94 4.07 1.11
N ASN A 137 -10.40 4.20 -0.11
CA ASN A 137 -9.82 3.06 -0.82
C ASN A 137 -8.39 2.83 -0.33
N VAL A 138 -8.05 1.56 -0.15
CA VAL A 138 -6.69 1.07 0.04
C VAL A 138 -6.35 0.18 -1.14
N PHE A 139 -5.46 0.65 -2.00
CA PHE A 139 -4.96 -0.08 -3.16
C PHE A 139 -3.69 -0.82 -2.77
N ILE A 140 -3.73 -2.15 -2.80
CA ILE A 140 -2.60 -3.01 -2.47
C ILE A 140 -2.12 -3.67 -3.75
N SER A 141 -0.90 -3.36 -4.17
CA SER A 141 -0.22 -4.02 -5.30
C SER A 141 0.64 -5.17 -4.79
N ILE A 142 0.56 -6.33 -5.45
CA ILE A 142 1.34 -7.51 -5.10
C ILE A 142 2.61 -7.56 -5.96
N ILE A 143 3.76 -7.54 -5.31
CA ILE A 143 5.09 -7.62 -5.91
C ILE A 143 5.46 -9.10 -6.03
N ASP A 144 5.85 -9.46 -7.24
CA ASP A 144 6.33 -10.79 -7.61
C ASP A 144 7.62 -11.17 -6.87
N VAL A 145 7.69 -12.42 -6.42
CA VAL A 145 8.87 -13.08 -5.87
C VAL A 145 9.24 -14.21 -6.82
N ASN A 146 10.54 -14.41 -7.08
CA ASN A 146 10.99 -15.53 -7.91
C ASN A 146 10.96 -16.83 -7.10
N ASP A 147 9.81 -17.49 -7.04
CA ASP A 147 9.63 -18.74 -6.31
C ASP A 147 9.15 -19.91 -7.19
N ASN A 148 8.89 -19.68 -8.49
CA ASN A 148 8.70 -20.75 -9.46
C ASN A 148 9.96 -21.01 -10.28
N PRO A 149 10.55 -22.21 -10.22
CA PRO A 149 11.62 -22.57 -11.14
C PRO A 149 11.06 -22.90 -12.54
N PRO A 150 11.84 -22.66 -13.62
CA PRO A 150 11.48 -23.09 -14.96
C PRO A 150 11.24 -24.61 -15.05
N LYS A 151 10.13 -25.02 -15.65
CA LYS A 151 9.73 -26.42 -15.85
C LYS A 151 9.55 -26.72 -17.33
N PHE A 152 10.18 -27.79 -17.81
CA PHE A 152 9.92 -28.28 -19.17
C PHE A 152 8.46 -28.74 -19.31
N ILE A 153 7.79 -28.34 -20.40
CA ILE A 153 6.41 -28.76 -20.69
C ILE A 153 6.34 -30.28 -20.90
N LYS A 154 7.36 -30.84 -21.56
CA LYS A 154 7.49 -32.28 -21.75
C LYS A 154 8.45 -32.84 -20.73
N ASN A 155 7.94 -33.77 -19.92
CA ASN A 155 8.74 -34.52 -18.97
C ASN A 155 9.48 -35.66 -19.68
N GLY A 156 10.70 -35.94 -19.22
CA GLY A 156 11.49 -37.09 -19.66
C GLY A 156 12.64 -36.75 -20.60
N LYS A 157 13.18 -37.78 -21.24
CA LYS A 157 14.30 -37.66 -22.17
C LYS A 157 13.78 -37.25 -23.55
N PHE A 158 14.43 -36.27 -24.15
CA PHE A 158 14.22 -35.92 -25.56
C PHE A 158 15.08 -36.86 -26.41
N ASN A 159 14.44 -37.81 -27.09
CA ASN A 159 15.12 -38.72 -28.02
C ASN A 159 15.00 -38.17 -29.44
N ILE A 160 16.10 -38.23 -30.18
CA ILE A 160 16.20 -37.73 -31.56
C ILE A 160 17.02 -38.75 -32.35
N ASN A 161 16.52 -39.11 -33.52
CA ASN A 161 17.30 -39.88 -34.48
C ASN A 161 17.82 -38.92 -35.56
N LEU A 162 19.13 -38.89 -35.74
CA LEU A 162 19.81 -38.03 -36.70
C LEU A 162 20.57 -38.91 -37.69
N HIS A 163 20.57 -38.53 -38.96
CA HIS A 163 21.41 -39.17 -39.96
C HIS A 163 22.85 -38.67 -39.79
N GLU A 164 23.83 -39.57 -39.87
CA GLU A 164 25.24 -39.20 -39.68
C GLU A 164 25.77 -38.29 -40.80
N GLU A 165 25.16 -38.33 -41.98
CA GLU A 165 25.52 -37.51 -43.15
C GLU A 165 24.98 -36.07 -43.08
N LEU A 166 24.34 -35.67 -41.97
CA LEU A 166 23.82 -34.30 -41.84
C LEU A 166 24.96 -33.28 -41.85
N PRO A 167 24.87 -32.20 -42.66
CA PRO A 167 25.91 -31.20 -42.74
C PRO A 167 26.03 -30.40 -41.43
N ILE A 168 27.23 -29.88 -41.17
CA ILE A 168 27.50 -28.96 -40.04
C ILE A 168 26.60 -27.71 -40.16
N GLY A 169 26.03 -27.29 -39.03
CA GLY A 169 25.09 -26.16 -38.98
C GLY A 169 23.63 -26.54 -39.22
N THR A 170 23.34 -27.83 -39.43
CA THR A 170 21.96 -28.33 -39.43
C THR A 170 21.25 -27.95 -38.12
N LYS A 171 20.14 -27.23 -38.23
CA LYS A 171 19.31 -26.86 -37.08
C LYS A 171 18.40 -28.04 -36.74
N ILE A 172 18.52 -28.54 -35.51
CA ILE A 172 17.66 -29.60 -35.00
C ILE A 172 16.48 -28.93 -34.31
N ASN A 173 15.30 -29.03 -34.91
CA ASN A 173 14.08 -28.54 -34.31
C ASN A 173 13.58 -29.56 -33.30
N LEU A 174 13.80 -29.26 -32.03
CA LEU A 174 13.24 -30.00 -30.92
C LEU A 174 12.05 -29.23 -30.36
N ASP A 175 10.96 -29.95 -30.11
CA ASP A 175 9.84 -29.40 -29.37
C ASP A 175 10.12 -29.52 -27.85
N PHE A 176 11.10 -28.75 -27.40
CA PHE A 176 11.43 -28.54 -25.99
C PHE A 176 11.17 -27.08 -25.63
N LYS A 177 10.38 -26.88 -24.60
CA LYS A 177 10.06 -25.57 -24.06
C LYS A 177 9.94 -25.71 -22.56
N ALA A 178 10.61 -24.85 -21.82
CA ALA A 178 10.36 -24.62 -20.42
C ALA A 178 9.41 -23.42 -20.26
N VAL A 179 8.63 -23.47 -19.19
CA VAL A 179 7.74 -22.41 -18.75
C VAL A 179 8.06 -22.10 -17.30
N ASP A 180 7.94 -20.82 -16.97
CA ASP A 180 8.10 -20.29 -15.63
C ASP A 180 6.82 -19.51 -15.33
N ASN A 181 6.24 -19.73 -14.16
CA ASN A 181 4.93 -19.20 -13.81
C ASN A 181 5.01 -17.83 -13.14
N ASP A 182 6.20 -17.37 -12.78
CA ASP A 182 6.43 -16.03 -12.22
C ASP A 182 6.00 -14.92 -13.19
N GLN A 183 5.96 -13.67 -12.72
CA GLN A 183 5.66 -12.50 -13.56
C GLN A 183 6.45 -12.49 -14.88
N PRO A 184 5.77 -12.23 -16.04
CA PRO A 184 6.44 -11.97 -17.31
C PRO A 184 7.48 -10.86 -17.17
N GLY A 185 8.76 -11.22 -17.35
CA GLY A 185 9.86 -10.31 -17.08
C GLY A 185 11.10 -11.05 -16.57
N PRO A 186 11.92 -10.41 -15.71
CA PRO A 186 13.16 -10.99 -15.21
C PRO A 186 12.98 -12.33 -14.48
N ASN A 187 11.88 -12.50 -13.75
CA ASN A 187 11.65 -13.71 -12.94
C ASN A 187 11.28 -14.92 -13.81
N SER A 188 10.56 -14.71 -14.92
CA SER A 188 10.19 -15.77 -15.87
C SER A 188 11.07 -15.83 -17.14
N HIS A 189 12.20 -15.10 -17.20
CA HIS A 189 13.09 -15.10 -18.36
C HIS A 189 13.99 -16.34 -18.36
N ILE A 190 13.74 -17.26 -19.30
CA ILE A 190 14.46 -18.54 -19.38
C ILE A 190 15.66 -18.45 -20.32
N ARG A 191 16.82 -18.95 -19.88
CA ARG A 191 18.02 -19.18 -20.71
C ARG A 191 18.37 -20.66 -20.72
N TYR A 192 18.57 -21.23 -21.90
CA TYR A 192 18.96 -22.62 -22.07
C TYR A 192 20.48 -22.75 -22.21
N LYS A 193 21.06 -23.78 -21.61
CA LYS A 193 22.47 -24.13 -21.76
C LYS A 193 22.59 -25.64 -21.94
N ILE A 194 23.39 -26.06 -22.92
CA ILE A 194 23.83 -27.45 -23.06
C ILE A 194 25.01 -27.65 -22.11
N ILE A 195 24.93 -28.68 -21.27
CA ILE A 195 26.01 -29.08 -20.37
C ILE A 195 26.76 -30.26 -20.96
N GLU A 196 28.06 -30.34 -20.69
CA GLU A 196 28.86 -31.51 -21.08
C GLU A 196 28.38 -32.76 -20.32
N ALA A 197 28.26 -33.87 -21.03
CA ALA A 197 27.93 -35.14 -20.42
C ALA A 197 29.17 -35.70 -19.71
N ILE A 198 29.05 -35.96 -18.40
CA ILE A 198 30.05 -36.72 -17.66
C ILE A 198 29.99 -38.16 -18.18
N HIS A 199 31.00 -38.56 -18.96
CA HIS A 199 31.22 -39.97 -19.31
C HIS A 199 31.84 -40.63 -18.08
N ALA A 200 31.02 -41.35 -17.32
CA ALA A 200 31.47 -42.24 -16.25
C ALA A 200 31.76 -43.63 -16.81
#